data_AF-A0A7D5TQW3-F1
#
_entry.id   AF-A0A7D5TQW3-F1
#
_cell.length_a   1.000
_cell.length_b   1.000
_cell.length_c   1.000
_cell.angle_alpha   90.00
_cell.angle_beta   90.00
_cell.angle_gamma   90.00
#
_symmetry.space_group_name_H-M   'P 1'
#
loop_
_entity.id
_entity.type
_entity.pdbx_description
1 polymer ?
#
loop_
_entity_poly.entity_id
_entity_poly.type
_entity_poly.pdbx_seq_one_letter_code
_entity_poly.pdbx_strand_id
1 'polypeptide(L)'
;MSDDDFETELVDAFESEFDAGAETAATAAENAAAFREDFDEDLSAEDVLDRVESHSGDFEHRFDYAVGDLADANDDCTDSREYRIAGYDAMAADPNQGF
;
A
#
# COMPACT_ATOMS: atom_id res chain seq x y z
N MET A 1 9.73 11.98 9.12
CA MET A 1 10.45 11.08 8.19
C MET A 1 10.24 11.63 6.80
N SER A 2 11.21 11.47 5.90
CA SER A 2 10.94 11.73 4.48
C SER A 2 10.16 10.55 3.91
N ASP A 3 9.43 10.76 2.82
CA ASP A 3 8.70 9.70 2.10
C ASP A 3 9.62 8.50 1.77
N ASP A 4 10.83 8.80 1.30
CA ASP A 4 11.91 7.85 1.00
C ASP A 4 12.36 6.98 2.19
N ASP A 5 12.37 7.54 3.41
CA ASP A 5 12.68 6.77 4.64
C ASP A 5 11.53 5.82 4.99
N PHE A 6 10.27 6.26 4.81
CA PHE A 6 9.09 5.46 5.07
C PHE A 6 8.95 4.31 4.06
N GLU A 7 9.14 4.59 2.77
CA GLU A 7 9.11 3.58 1.72
C GLU A 7 10.19 2.53 1.93
N THR A 8 11.44 2.95 2.21
CA THR A 8 12.55 2.03 2.45
C THR A 8 12.29 1.11 3.65
N GLU A 9 11.72 1.64 4.73
CA GLU A 9 11.37 0.86 5.92
C GLU A 9 10.30 -0.19 5.62
N LEU A 10 9.26 0.19 4.86
CA LEU A 10 8.22 -0.75 4.44
C LEU A 10 8.75 -1.83 3.51
N VAL A 11 9.60 -1.49 2.54
CA VAL A 11 10.19 -2.49 1.62
C VAL A 11 10.97 -3.55 2.40
N ASP A 12 11.88 -3.13 3.29
CA ASP A 12 12.69 -4.06 4.09
C ASP A 12 11.81 -4.96 4.96
N ALA A 13 10.79 -4.40 5.59
CA ALA A 13 9.85 -5.14 6.41
C ALA A 13 8.99 -6.12 5.58
N PHE A 14 8.47 -5.71 4.42
CA PHE A 14 7.69 -6.55 3.53
C PHE A 14 8.52 -7.74 2.98
N GLU A 15 9.78 -7.51 2.61
CA GLU A 15 10.67 -8.59 2.15
C GLU A 15 11.08 -9.53 3.30
N SER A 16 11.42 -8.97 4.47
CA SER A 16 11.97 -9.72 5.60
C SER A 16 10.91 -10.48 6.42
N GLU A 17 9.77 -9.85 6.68
CA GLU A 17 8.74 -10.37 7.59
C GLU A 17 7.58 -11.05 6.85
N PHE A 18 7.29 -10.58 5.63
CA PHE A 18 6.13 -11.04 4.86
C PHE A 18 6.48 -11.88 3.63
N ASP A 19 7.78 -12.14 3.39
CA ASP A 19 8.30 -12.89 2.23
C ASP A 19 7.77 -12.31 0.89
N ALA A 20 7.54 -10.99 0.86
CA ALA A 20 7.09 -10.29 -0.34
C ALA A 20 8.23 -10.29 -1.38
N GLY A 21 7.88 -10.48 -2.66
CA GLY A 21 8.87 -10.30 -3.73
C GLY A 21 9.31 -8.84 -3.80
N ALA A 22 10.59 -8.59 -4.06
CA ALA A 22 11.18 -7.24 -4.08
C ALA A 22 10.36 -6.23 -4.92
N GLU A 23 9.84 -6.64 -6.07
CA GLU A 23 9.01 -5.79 -6.94
C GLU A 23 7.65 -5.48 -6.28
N THR A 24 7.02 -6.48 -5.67
CA THR A 24 5.76 -6.33 -4.93
C THR A 24 5.93 -5.48 -3.67
N ALA A 25 7.03 -5.67 -2.94
CA ALA A 25 7.36 -4.89 -1.75
C ALA A 25 7.57 -3.41 -2.08
N ALA A 26 8.30 -3.12 -3.17
CA ALA A 26 8.49 -1.75 -3.66
C ALA A 26 7.15 -1.10 -4.03
N THR A 27 6.32 -1.76 -4.85
CA THR A 27 5.00 -1.21 -5.22
C THR A 27 4.09 -1.00 -4.00
N ALA A 28 4.10 -1.92 -3.04
CA ALA A 28 3.35 -1.78 -1.80
C ALA A 28 3.78 -0.55 -1.00
N ALA A 29 5.09 -0.34 -0.87
CA ALA A 29 5.64 0.81 -0.17
C ALA A 29 5.31 2.13 -0.87
N GLU A 30 5.49 2.20 -2.19
CA GLU A 30 5.11 3.37 -3.02
C GLU A 30 3.63 3.71 -2.86
N ASN A 31 2.75 2.70 -2.88
CA ASN A 31 1.31 2.90 -2.71
C ASN A 31 0.96 3.36 -1.28
N ALA A 32 1.62 2.82 -0.25
CA ALA A 32 1.39 3.24 1.13
C ALA A 32 1.87 4.67 1.38
N ALA A 33 2.98 5.08 0.75
CA ALA A 33 3.50 6.44 0.78
C ALA A 33 2.54 7.43 0.11
N ALA A 34 2.03 7.07 -1.08
CA ALA A 34 1.01 7.87 -1.74
C ALA A 34 -0.26 8.01 -0.89
N PHE A 35 -0.75 6.91 -0.28
CA PHE A 35 -1.90 6.96 0.62
C PHE A 35 -1.66 7.89 1.82
N ARG A 36 -0.47 7.80 2.42
CA ARG A 36 -0.04 8.67 3.52
C ARG A 36 -0.09 10.15 3.09
N GLU A 37 0.43 10.49 1.92
CA GLU A 37 0.44 11.88 1.44
C GLU A 37 -0.98 12.43 1.19
N ASP A 38 -1.85 11.63 0.58
CA ASP A 38 -3.21 12.07 0.24
C ASP A 38 -4.16 12.13 1.45
N PHE A 39 -4.02 11.19 2.39
CA PHE A 39 -5.07 10.91 3.36
C PHE A 39 -4.66 10.93 4.83
N ASP A 40 -3.42 10.60 5.16
CA ASP A 40 -2.97 10.51 6.55
C ASP A 40 -1.46 10.73 6.68
N GLU A 41 -1.05 12.00 6.77
CA GLU A 41 0.37 12.39 6.84
C GLU A 41 1.09 11.86 8.10
N ASP A 42 0.34 11.48 9.14
CA ASP A 42 0.84 10.95 10.41
C ASP A 42 0.98 9.41 10.39
N LEU A 43 0.49 8.74 9.35
CA LEU A 43 0.56 7.28 9.21
C LEU A 43 2.01 6.77 9.34
N SER A 44 2.25 5.86 10.28
CA SER A 44 3.56 5.27 10.50
C SER A 44 3.72 3.95 9.74
N ALA A 45 4.97 3.53 9.48
CA ALA A 45 5.21 2.25 8.82
C ALA A 45 4.73 1.08 9.71
N GLU A 46 4.90 1.21 11.03
CA GLU A 46 4.39 0.27 12.02
C GLU A 46 2.87 0.09 11.93
N ASP A 47 2.09 1.16 11.70
CA ASP A 47 0.63 1.07 11.54
C ASP A 47 0.22 0.28 10.29
N VAL A 48 0.98 0.42 9.21
CA VAL A 48 0.78 -0.35 7.97
C VAL A 48 1.11 -1.82 8.22
N LEU A 49 2.26 -2.10 8.84
CA LEU A 49 2.73 -3.45 9.12
C LEU A 49 1.79 -4.22 10.05
N ASP A 50 1.29 -3.58 11.11
CA ASP A 50 0.32 -4.19 12.06
C ASP A 50 -0.97 -4.62 11.32
N ARG A 51 -1.47 -3.78 10.42
CA ARG A 51 -2.63 -4.12 9.58
C ARG A 51 -2.34 -5.27 8.62
N VAL A 52 -1.20 -5.26 7.94
CA VAL A 52 -0.82 -6.36 7.05
C VAL A 52 -0.72 -7.67 7.84
N GLU A 53 -0.14 -7.65 9.04
CA GLU A 53 -0.03 -8.83 9.92
C GLU A 53 -1.39 -9.34 10.42
N SER A 54 -2.33 -8.43 10.69
CA SER A 54 -3.70 -8.76 11.11
C SER A 54 -4.47 -9.58 10.06
N HIS A 55 -4.06 -9.55 8.80
CA HIS A 55 -4.70 -10.27 7.71
C HIS A 55 -4.00 -11.59 7.36
N SER A 56 -4.81 -12.54 6.89
CA SER A 56 -4.35 -13.88 6.46
C SER A 56 -4.41 -14.01 4.94
N GLY A 57 -3.41 -14.65 4.33
CA GLY A 57 -3.39 -14.90 2.89
C GLY A 57 -2.01 -14.59 2.28
N ASP A 58 -1.96 -14.46 0.97
CA ASP A 58 -0.79 -13.95 0.26
C ASP A 58 -0.56 -12.47 0.58
N PHE A 59 0.70 -12.01 0.51
CA PHE A 59 1.08 -10.63 0.86
C PHE A 59 0.22 -9.58 0.13
N GLU A 60 0.06 -9.72 -1.18
CA GLU A 60 -0.75 -8.81 -2.01
C GLU A 60 -2.17 -8.66 -1.47
N HIS A 61 -2.79 -9.78 -1.06
CA HIS A 61 -4.15 -9.78 -0.53
C HIS A 61 -4.19 -9.17 0.87
N ARG A 62 -3.20 -9.45 1.73
CA ARG A 62 -3.10 -8.83 3.06
C ARG A 62 -2.95 -7.31 2.96
N PHE A 63 -2.09 -6.84 2.07
CA PHE A 63 -1.87 -5.42 1.84
C PHE A 63 -3.12 -4.74 1.31
N ASP A 64 -3.82 -5.34 0.35
CA ASP A 64 -5.09 -4.81 -0.16
C ASP A 64 -6.15 -4.63 0.94
N TYR A 65 -6.21 -5.56 1.89
CA TYR A 65 -7.07 -5.42 3.07
C TYR A 65 -6.59 -4.33 4.01
N ALA A 66 -5.28 -4.24 4.26
CA ALA A 66 -4.69 -3.21 5.11
C ALA A 66 -5.00 -1.79 4.59
N VAL A 67 -4.83 -1.55 3.29
CA VAL A 67 -5.19 -0.27 2.65
C VAL A 67 -6.70 -0.01 2.76
N GLY A 68 -7.52 -1.05 2.60
CA GLY A 68 -8.97 -0.95 2.83
C GLY A 68 -9.33 -0.54 4.25
N ASP A 69 -8.65 -1.10 5.26
CA ASP A 69 -8.87 -0.78 6.67
C ASP A 69 -8.37 0.63 7.02
N LEU A 70 -7.24 1.07 6.45
CA LEU A 70 -6.76 2.44 6.57
C LEU A 70 -7.76 3.45 5.99
N ALA A 71 -8.34 3.14 4.84
CA ALA A 71 -9.37 3.99 4.23
C ALA A 71 -10.70 3.98 4.99
N ASP A 72 -11.08 2.86 5.63
CA ASP A 72 -12.29 2.77 6.47
C ASP A 72 -12.09 3.52 7.80
N ALA A 73 -10.87 3.49 8.35
CA ALA A 73 -10.49 4.25 9.52
C ALA A 73 -10.46 5.77 9.27
N ASN A 74 -10.32 6.19 8.00
CA ASN A 74 -10.42 7.57 7.60
C ASN A 74 -11.90 7.95 7.41
N ASP A 75 -12.40 8.92 8.19
CA ASP A 75 -13.81 9.34 8.26
C ASP A 75 -14.42 9.81 6.91
N ASP A 76 -13.63 9.92 5.84
CA ASP A 76 -13.96 10.59 4.57
C ASP A 76 -14.34 9.65 3.40
N CYS A 77 -14.77 8.41 3.66
CA CYS A 77 -15.11 7.43 2.61
C CYS A 77 -13.99 7.29 1.56
N THR A 78 -12.75 7.22 2.01
CA THR A 78 -11.55 7.22 1.17
C THR A 78 -11.56 6.07 0.17
N ASP A 79 -11.34 6.37 -1.13
CA ASP A 79 -11.24 5.33 -2.15
C ASP A 79 -9.84 4.68 -2.08
N SER A 80 -9.74 3.59 -1.32
CA SER A 80 -8.51 2.80 -1.17
C SER A 80 -8.08 2.09 -2.46
N ARG A 81 -8.89 2.06 -3.52
CA ARG A 81 -8.66 1.16 -4.66
C ARG A 81 -7.43 1.50 -5.48
N GLU A 82 -7.06 2.77 -5.56
CA GLU A 82 -5.88 3.20 -6.32
C GLU A 82 -4.55 2.82 -5.65
N TYR A 83 -4.58 2.56 -4.34
CA TYR A 83 -3.41 2.19 -3.55
C TYR A 83 -3.27 0.67 -3.34
N ARG A 84 -4.15 -0.15 -3.91
CA ARG A 84 -4.07 -1.62 -3.80
C ARG A 84 -3.08 -2.21 -4.80
N ILE A 85 -2.45 -3.33 -4.42
CA ILE A 85 -1.51 -4.05 -5.29
C ILE A 85 -2.28 -5.01 -6.20
N ALA A 86 -3.31 -5.69 -5.66
CA ALA A 86 -4.13 -6.61 -6.45
C ALA A 86 -5.25 -5.87 -7.20
N GLY A 87 -4.86 -5.03 -8.16
CA GLY A 87 -5.72 -4.51 -9.23
C GLY A 87 -5.37 -3.07 -9.62
N TYR A 88 -4.94 -2.74 -10.83
CA TYR A 88 -4.91 -3.44 -12.11
C TYR A 88 -3.47 -3.63 -12.56
N ASP A 89 -3.17 -4.78 -13.18
CA ASP A 89 -2.08 -4.95 -14.16
C ASP A 89 -1.87 -3.65 -14.96
N ALA A 90 -0.63 -3.30 -15.31
CA ALA A 90 -0.14 -2.02 -15.86
C ALA A 90 -0.81 -1.51 -17.18
N MET A 91 -2.00 -2.00 -17.49
CA MET A 91 -2.93 -1.60 -18.54
C MET A 91 -3.98 -0.56 -18.10
N ALA A 92 -3.94 -0.01 -16.88
CA ALA A 92 -4.98 0.91 -16.38
C ALA A 92 -4.65 2.42 -16.41
N ALA A 93 -3.43 2.81 -16.79
CA ALA A 93 -3.09 4.22 -16.98
C ALA A 93 -2.28 4.46 -18.27
N ASP A 94 -2.84 4.09 -19.44
CA ASP A 94 -2.47 4.79 -20.68
C ASP A 94 -3.55 5.85 -20.99
N PRO A 95 -3.28 7.14 -20.72
CA PRO A 95 -4.21 8.23 -21.04
C PRO A 95 -4.44 8.44 -22.56
N ASN A 96 -3.79 7.66 -23.45
CA ASN A 96 -4.07 7.61 -24.89
C ASN A 96 -5.00 6.46 -25.34
N GLN A 97 -5.59 5.66 -24.45
CA GLN A 97 -6.71 4.76 -24.85
C GLN A 97 -8.06 5.50 -24.92
N GLY A 98 -8.09 6.61 -25.66
CA GLY A 98 -9.32 7.22 -26.16
C GLY A 98 -9.51 6.82 -27.62
N PHE A 99 -10.52 5.98 -27.91
CA PHE A 99 -11.05 5.78 -29.26
C PHE A 99 -12.10 6.84 -29.58
#